data_AF-A0A6M1TKI7-F1
#
_entry.id   AF-A0A6M1TKI7-F1
#
_cell.length_a   1.000
_cell.length_b   1.000
_cell.length_c   1.000
_cell.angle_alpha   90.00
_cell.angle_beta   90.00
_cell.angle_gamma   90.00
#
_symmetry.space_group_name_H-M   'P 1'
#
loop_
_entity.id
_entity.type
_entity.pdbx_description
1 polymer ?
#
loop_
_entity_poly.entity_id
_entity_poly.type
_entity_poly.pdbx_seq_one_letter_code
_entity_poly.pdbx_strand_id
1 'polypeptide(L)'
;MSNQELKGKPGERDLEQWAKETDKGKHIFVWKHFMAGKEFQGWELLKSISEPLQDDLLMHTYMWSNTQNNEQLVKINILESTSWRQSQKNLLSFFDNFEAPSLDRAETKDINVGDIAFVGFGEIVQAITFSRANMLARVQSVGDEGLPVTEITAQLDRFFGERPAPSKEGVRPEFEHFEASSNTTAINEAITLSVEAIDPLKRDLWYKFIASGGELAVEDEQLRFQSNKEGKFEITAYAITEEGFAEGSTITVNVE
;
A
#
# COMPACT_ATOMS: atom_id res chain seq x y z
N MET A 1 17.59 9.59 36.16
CA MET A 1 16.88 9.25 34.91
C MET A 1 17.73 8.24 34.18
N SER A 2 17.38 6.96 34.30
CA SER A 2 18.14 5.83 33.77
C SER A 2 17.74 5.63 32.31
N ASN A 3 18.74 5.63 31.42
CA ASN A 3 18.63 5.11 30.06
C ASN A 3 18.19 3.65 30.16
N GLN A 4 16.91 3.39 29.88
CA GLN A 4 16.45 2.04 29.59
C GLN A 4 17.05 1.63 28.25
N GLU A 5 18.00 0.71 28.33
CA GLU A 5 18.51 -0.05 27.19
C GLU A 5 17.34 -0.81 26.54
N LEU A 6 16.75 -0.23 25.50
CA LEU A 6 16.06 -1.00 24.46
C LEU A 6 17.12 -1.67 23.57
N LYS A 7 17.92 -2.56 24.15
CA LYS A 7 18.68 -3.57 23.39
C LYS A 7 17.79 -4.80 23.24
N GLY A 8 16.65 -4.64 22.58
CA GLY A 8 15.93 -5.78 22.04
C GLY A 8 16.80 -6.40 20.95
N LYS A 9 17.09 -7.70 21.05
CA LYS A 9 17.65 -8.44 19.91
C LYS A 9 16.72 -8.20 18.69
N PRO A 10 17.23 -8.07 17.46
CA PRO A 10 16.41 -7.86 16.25
C PRO A 10 15.47 -9.03 15.86
N GLY A 11 15.14 -9.92 16.80
CA GLY A 11 14.63 -11.27 16.52
C GLY A 11 13.23 -11.60 17.03
N GLU A 12 12.60 -10.81 17.91
CA GLU A 12 11.18 -11.01 18.22
C GLU A 12 10.34 -10.10 17.33
N ARG A 13 10.24 -10.53 16.06
CA ARG A 13 9.35 -9.97 15.06
C ARG A 13 7.92 -10.48 15.33
N ASP A 14 7.29 -9.96 16.37
CA ASP A 14 5.93 -10.33 16.72
C ASP A 14 4.92 -9.54 15.88
N LEU A 15 4.24 -10.22 14.96
CA LEU A 15 3.14 -9.66 14.17
C LEU A 15 2.05 -9.06 15.05
N GLU A 16 1.78 -9.66 16.22
CA GLU A 16 0.78 -9.13 17.12
C GLU A 16 1.23 -7.80 17.75
N GLN A 17 2.52 -7.69 18.05
CA GLN A 17 3.09 -6.43 18.52
C GLN A 17 3.00 -5.36 17.43
N TRP A 18 3.38 -5.69 16.19
CA TRP A 18 3.30 -4.78 15.05
C TRP A 18 1.87 -4.32 14.75
N ALA A 19 0.91 -5.23 14.82
CA ALA A 19 -0.51 -4.93 14.70
C ALA A 19 -1.03 -4.01 15.82
N LYS A 20 -0.36 -3.95 16.98
CA LYS A 20 -0.68 -3.03 18.08
C LYS A 20 0.03 -1.66 17.93
N GLU A 21 1.18 -1.62 17.25
CA GLU A 21 1.99 -0.41 17.07
C GLU A 21 1.36 0.57 16.07
N THR A 22 0.65 0.07 15.05
CA THR A 22 -0.02 0.91 14.06
C THR A 22 -1.25 0.22 13.50
N ASP A 23 -2.29 1.01 13.31
CA ASP A 23 -3.53 0.59 12.69
C ASP A 23 -3.93 1.47 11.50
N LYS A 24 -3.04 2.35 11.04
CA LYS A 24 -3.32 3.32 9.97
C LYS A 24 -3.73 2.62 8.67
N GLY A 25 -3.03 1.54 8.31
CA GLY A 25 -3.32 0.77 7.10
C GLY A 25 -4.59 -0.10 7.15
N LYS A 26 -5.13 -0.44 8.33
CA LYS A 26 -6.24 -1.43 8.40
C LYS A 26 -7.54 -0.94 7.74
N HIS A 27 -7.68 0.38 7.64
CA HIS A 27 -8.84 1.06 7.08
C HIS A 27 -8.71 1.33 5.58
N ILE A 28 -7.59 0.94 4.96
CA ILE A 28 -7.30 1.20 3.56
C ILE A 28 -7.11 -0.13 2.86
N PHE A 29 -7.66 -0.26 1.66
CA PHE A 29 -7.41 -1.39 0.78
C PHE A 29 -7.17 -0.89 -0.64
N VAL A 30 -6.15 -1.40 -1.29
CA VAL A 30 -5.79 -1.10 -2.66
C VAL A 30 -6.00 -2.36 -3.49
N TRP A 31 -6.70 -2.26 -4.62
CA TRP A 31 -7.09 -3.41 -5.42
C TRP A 31 -6.75 -3.21 -6.90
N LYS A 32 -6.12 -4.21 -7.51
CA LYS A 32 -5.70 -4.23 -8.92
C LYS A 32 -4.72 -3.10 -9.25
N HIS A 33 -3.83 -2.78 -8.32
CA HIS A 33 -2.92 -1.64 -8.45
C HIS A 33 -1.99 -1.74 -9.67
N PHE A 34 -1.77 -0.61 -10.32
CA PHE A 34 -0.68 -0.43 -11.27
C PHE A 34 -0.15 1.01 -11.25
N MET A 35 1.06 1.21 -11.80
CA MET A 35 1.64 2.53 -12.04
C MET A 35 1.84 2.77 -13.53
N ALA A 36 1.59 3.99 -13.99
CA ALA A 36 1.61 4.36 -15.41
C ALA A 36 2.59 5.49 -15.76
N GLY A 37 3.42 5.94 -14.81
CA GLY A 37 4.47 6.92 -15.09
C GLY A 37 4.12 8.36 -14.72
N LYS A 38 3.07 8.57 -13.92
CA LYS A 38 2.61 9.90 -13.47
C LYS A 38 2.68 10.08 -11.95
N GLU A 39 3.06 9.03 -11.24
CA GLU A 39 3.05 8.95 -9.79
C GLU A 39 4.14 9.81 -9.15
N PHE A 40 5.26 10.02 -9.84
CA PHE A 40 6.44 10.70 -9.31
C PHE A 40 6.88 11.86 -10.20
N GLN A 41 6.90 13.07 -9.61
CA GLN A 41 7.36 14.26 -10.33
C GLN A 41 8.87 14.17 -10.60
N GLY A 42 9.27 14.44 -11.84
CA GLY A 42 10.69 14.43 -12.23
C GLY A 42 11.23 13.03 -12.55
N TRP A 43 10.37 12.00 -12.54
CA TRP A 43 10.73 10.64 -12.91
C TRP A 43 9.92 10.17 -14.12
N GLU A 44 10.51 9.29 -14.91
CA GLU A 44 9.86 8.60 -16.02
C GLU A 44 9.85 7.09 -15.77
N LEU A 45 8.72 6.44 -16.06
CA LEU A 45 8.61 4.99 -15.98
C LEU A 45 9.25 4.38 -17.23
N LEU A 46 10.37 3.67 -17.04
CA LEU A 46 11.08 2.99 -18.12
C LEU A 46 10.49 1.62 -18.44
N LYS A 47 10.09 0.88 -17.40
CA LYS A 47 9.67 -0.52 -17.54
C LYS A 47 8.72 -0.91 -16.41
N SER A 48 7.72 -1.71 -16.76
CA SER A 48 6.83 -2.41 -15.84
C SER A 48 6.83 -3.90 -16.18
N ILE A 49 6.96 -4.77 -15.19
CA ILE A 49 6.95 -6.22 -15.33
C ILE A 49 6.14 -6.82 -14.18
N SER A 50 5.32 -7.82 -14.47
CA SER A 50 4.67 -8.65 -13.45
C SER A 50 5.32 -10.02 -13.45
N GLU A 51 5.81 -10.46 -12.30
CA GLU A 51 6.46 -11.75 -12.14
C GLU A 51 5.71 -12.58 -11.09
N PRO A 52 5.41 -13.87 -11.37
CA PRO A 52 4.87 -14.75 -10.36
C PRO A 52 5.92 -15.00 -9.27
N LEU A 53 5.47 -14.90 -8.02
CA LEU A 53 6.16 -15.39 -6.85
C LEU A 53 5.56 -16.78 -6.49
N GLN A 54 5.88 -17.30 -5.31
CA GLN A 54 5.26 -18.53 -4.79
C GLN A 54 3.77 -18.30 -4.48
N ASP A 55 2.99 -19.38 -4.53
CA ASP A 55 1.57 -19.41 -4.11
C ASP A 55 0.67 -18.39 -4.83
N ASP A 56 0.82 -18.27 -6.15
CA ASP A 56 0.03 -17.39 -7.03
C ASP A 56 0.12 -15.89 -6.72
N LEU A 57 1.04 -15.48 -5.85
CA LEU A 57 1.33 -14.08 -5.58
C LEU A 57 2.02 -13.44 -6.80
N LEU A 58 1.57 -12.25 -7.20
CA LEU A 58 2.17 -11.49 -8.29
C LEU A 58 2.95 -10.29 -7.74
N MET A 59 4.24 -10.23 -8.05
CA MET A 59 5.07 -9.06 -7.76
C MET A 59 5.17 -8.18 -9.01
N HIS A 60 4.77 -6.92 -8.88
CA HIS A 60 4.94 -5.92 -9.91
C HIS A 60 6.25 -5.16 -9.69
N THR A 61 7.11 -5.17 -10.70
CA THR A 61 8.39 -4.47 -10.72
C THR A 61 8.32 -3.29 -11.67
N TYR A 62 8.64 -2.10 -11.18
CA TYR A 62 8.68 -0.86 -11.93
C TYR A 62 10.09 -0.27 -11.89
N MET A 63 10.60 0.12 -13.05
CA MET A 63 11.89 0.81 -13.20
C MET A 63 11.64 2.26 -13.58
N TRP A 64 12.24 3.15 -12.82
CA TRP A 64 12.10 4.59 -12.97
C TRP A 64 13.44 5.25 -13.22
N SER A 65 13.47 6.24 -14.10
CA SER A 65 14.64 7.06 -14.41
C SER A 65 14.39 8.51 -14.00
N ASN A 66 15.40 9.15 -13.41
CA ASN A 66 15.32 10.56 -13.10
C ASN A 66 15.49 11.37 -14.40
N THR A 67 14.52 12.24 -14.69
CA THR A 67 14.49 13.06 -15.91
C THR A 67 15.61 14.10 -16.00
N GLN A 68 16.26 14.42 -14.87
CA GLN A 68 17.39 15.34 -14.80
C GLN A 68 18.74 14.62 -14.81
N ASN A 69 18.78 13.34 -14.46
CA ASN A 69 19.99 12.52 -14.42
C ASN A 69 19.65 11.04 -14.68
N ASN A 70 19.87 10.57 -15.90
CA ASN A 70 19.52 9.21 -16.32
C ASN A 70 20.44 8.11 -15.73
N GLU A 71 21.53 8.47 -15.05
CA GLU A 71 22.36 7.53 -14.27
C GLU A 71 21.69 7.16 -12.94
N GLN A 72 20.70 7.95 -12.49
CA GLN A 72 19.89 7.70 -11.30
C GLN A 72 18.65 6.89 -11.66
N LEU A 73 18.66 5.61 -11.27
CA LEU A 73 17.54 4.69 -11.49
C LEU A 73 16.99 4.17 -10.16
N VAL A 74 15.67 4.04 -10.09
CA VAL A 74 14.97 3.44 -8.96
C VAL A 74 14.15 2.23 -9.43
N LYS A 75 14.31 1.12 -8.72
CA LYS A 75 13.46 -0.07 -8.83
C LYS A 75 12.45 -0.07 -7.70
N ILE A 76 11.18 -0.21 -8.05
CA ILE A 76 10.07 -0.33 -7.11
C ILE A 76 9.41 -1.69 -7.32
N ASN A 77 9.45 -2.55 -6.31
CA ASN A 77 8.68 -3.79 -6.29
C ASN A 77 7.45 -3.60 -5.42
N ILE A 78 6.30 -4.04 -5.89
CA ILE A 78 5.02 -3.96 -5.20
C ILE A 78 4.39 -5.35 -5.20
N LEU A 79 3.96 -5.79 -4.03
CA LEU A 79 3.18 -6.99 -3.81
C LEU A 79 1.84 -6.59 -3.17
N GLU A 80 0.75 -6.80 -3.91
CA GLU A 80 -0.61 -6.63 -3.41
C GLU A 80 -1.01 -7.87 -2.61
N SER A 81 -1.47 -7.67 -1.37
CA SER A 81 -1.85 -8.75 -0.45
C SER A 81 -3.37 -8.75 -0.23
N THR A 82 -3.90 -9.85 0.31
CA THR A 82 -5.34 -9.99 0.59
C THR A 82 -5.82 -9.17 1.78
N SER A 83 -4.93 -8.68 2.63
CA SER A 83 -5.26 -7.82 3.77
C SER A 83 -4.02 -7.08 4.26
N TRP A 84 -4.21 -6.10 5.13
CA TRP A 84 -3.10 -5.42 5.79
C TRP A 84 -2.25 -6.36 6.66
N ARG A 85 -2.88 -7.30 7.36
CA ARG A 85 -2.18 -8.33 8.15
C ARG A 85 -1.35 -9.24 7.26
N GLN A 86 -1.88 -9.61 6.08
CA GLN A 86 -1.15 -10.43 5.13
C GLN A 86 0.04 -9.66 4.54
N SER A 87 -0.09 -8.35 4.28
CA SER A 87 1.06 -7.52 3.87
C SER A 87 2.19 -7.51 4.91
N GLN A 88 1.85 -7.38 6.20
CA GLN A 88 2.84 -7.45 7.29
C GLN A 88 3.48 -8.84 7.40
N LYS A 89 2.71 -9.92 7.22
CA LYS A 89 3.25 -11.29 7.12
C LYS A 89 4.21 -11.43 5.94
N ASN A 90 3.83 -10.92 4.78
CA ASN A 90 4.66 -10.96 3.58
C ASN A 90 5.96 -10.17 3.77
N LEU A 91 5.91 -9.05 4.50
CA LEU A 91 7.11 -8.28 4.89
C LEU A 91 8.06 -9.12 5.75
N LEU A 92 7.55 -9.91 6.69
CA LEU A 92 8.38 -10.83 7.49
C LEU A 92 9.01 -11.93 6.64
N SER A 93 8.19 -12.62 5.85
CA SER A 93 8.67 -13.67 4.95
C SER A 93 9.70 -13.13 3.96
N PHE A 94 9.55 -11.88 3.53
CA PHE A 94 10.55 -11.19 2.72
C PHE A 94 11.91 -11.16 3.45
N PHE A 95 11.98 -10.76 4.71
CA PHE A 95 13.26 -10.72 5.42
C PHE A 95 13.85 -12.08 5.74
N ASP A 96 13.02 -13.08 5.97
CA ASP A 96 13.48 -14.45 6.21
C ASP A 96 14.19 -15.02 4.97
N ASN A 97 13.75 -14.62 3.78
CA ASN A 97 14.36 -15.03 2.51
C ASN A 97 15.64 -14.27 2.14
N PHE A 98 15.85 -13.06 2.66
CA PHE A 98 16.97 -12.20 2.25
C PHE A 98 18.26 -12.38 3.09
N GLU A 99 18.30 -13.35 4.01
CA GLU A 99 19.42 -13.56 4.95
C GLU A 99 19.89 -12.27 5.65
N ALA A 100 18.99 -11.29 5.78
CA ALA A 100 19.26 -9.97 6.34
C ALA A 100 18.49 -9.80 7.65
N PRO A 101 18.83 -10.57 8.71
CA PRO A 101 18.07 -10.56 9.95
C PRO A 101 18.11 -9.22 10.69
N SER A 102 19.08 -8.36 10.38
CA SER A 102 19.43 -7.17 11.16
C SER A 102 19.24 -5.84 10.42
N LEU A 103 18.23 -5.70 9.56
CA LEU A 103 17.89 -4.40 8.99
C LEU A 103 17.31 -3.48 10.06
N ASP A 104 17.73 -2.21 10.03
CA ASP A 104 17.23 -1.21 10.98
C ASP A 104 15.80 -0.79 10.62
N ARG A 105 14.99 -0.49 11.63
CA ARG A 105 13.70 0.18 11.44
C ARG A 105 13.92 1.56 10.82
N ALA A 106 13.08 1.97 9.88
CA ALA A 106 13.22 3.26 9.21
C ALA A 106 13.18 4.45 10.19
N GLU A 107 12.42 4.31 11.27
CA GLU A 107 12.28 5.29 12.36
C GLU A 107 13.62 5.62 13.05
N THR A 108 14.59 4.69 13.08
CA THR A 108 15.91 4.95 13.68
C THR A 108 16.74 5.94 12.87
N LYS A 109 16.33 6.20 11.63
CA LYS A 109 16.91 7.20 10.72
C LYS A 109 15.94 8.35 10.43
N ASP A 110 14.96 8.59 11.30
CA ASP A 110 13.92 9.63 11.16
C ASP A 110 13.07 9.52 9.88
N ILE A 111 12.95 8.31 9.32
CA ILE A 111 12.13 8.04 8.13
C ILE A 111 10.78 7.48 8.57
N ASN A 112 9.72 8.24 8.31
CA ASN A 112 8.34 7.88 8.66
C ASN A 112 7.55 7.50 7.40
N VAL A 113 7.61 6.22 7.02
CA VAL A 113 6.89 5.67 5.87
C VAL A 113 6.28 4.32 6.26
N GLY A 114 5.19 3.95 5.60
CA GLY A 114 4.50 2.70 5.89
C GLY A 114 3.85 2.66 7.28
N ASP A 115 3.12 1.57 7.50
CA ASP A 115 2.79 1.09 8.83
C ASP A 115 4.07 0.56 9.48
N ILE A 116 4.88 -0.16 8.71
CA ILE A 116 6.12 -0.74 9.15
C ILE A 116 7.14 -0.58 8.03
N ALA A 117 8.34 -0.10 8.35
CA ALA A 117 9.40 0.10 7.38
C ALA A 117 10.78 -0.26 7.93
N PHE A 118 11.62 -0.76 7.04
CA PHE A 118 13.02 -1.09 7.29
C PHE A 118 13.90 -0.50 6.21
N VAL A 119 15.10 -0.11 6.60
CA VAL A 119 16.09 0.50 5.71
C VAL A 119 17.22 -0.48 5.38
N GLY A 120 17.77 -0.38 4.17
CA GLY A 120 18.99 -1.07 3.79
C GLY A 120 20.21 -0.63 4.62
N PHE A 121 21.27 -1.43 4.55
CA PHE A 121 22.57 -1.10 5.14
C PHE A 121 23.22 0.11 4.47
N GLY A 122 24.11 0.77 5.19
CA GLY A 122 24.87 1.92 4.71
C GLY A 122 24.43 3.25 5.30
N GLU A 123 25.28 4.25 5.11
CA GLU A 123 25.02 5.64 5.53
C GLU A 123 23.94 6.27 4.65
N ILE A 124 24.05 6.09 3.33
CA ILE A 124 23.03 6.50 2.36
C ILE A 124 21.93 5.43 2.31
N VAL A 125 20.68 5.84 2.55
CA VAL A 125 19.51 4.95 2.49
C VAL A 125 19.13 4.68 1.04
N GLN A 126 19.78 3.69 0.44
CA GLN A 126 19.55 3.28 -0.96
C GLN A 126 18.43 2.26 -1.13
N ALA A 127 17.88 1.72 -0.04
CA ALA A 127 16.77 0.80 -0.09
C ALA A 127 15.84 0.98 1.12
N ILE A 128 14.53 0.94 0.88
CA ILE A 128 13.50 0.91 1.91
C ILE A 128 12.49 -0.17 1.54
N THR A 129 12.16 -1.04 2.48
CA THR A 129 11.07 -2.01 2.36
C THR A 129 10.02 -1.68 3.41
N PHE A 130 8.76 -1.52 3.01
CA PHE A 130 7.68 -1.16 3.92
C PHE A 130 6.35 -1.83 3.57
N SER A 131 5.49 -1.97 4.57
CA SER A 131 4.09 -2.35 4.41
C SER A 131 3.22 -1.11 4.65
N ARG A 132 2.21 -0.89 3.81
CA ARG A 132 1.16 0.11 3.97
C ARG A 132 -0.14 -0.47 3.48
N ALA A 133 -1.20 -0.42 4.28
CA ALA A 133 -2.47 -1.06 3.91
C ALA A 133 -2.21 -2.53 3.53
N ASN A 134 -2.81 -3.04 2.46
CA ASN A 134 -2.53 -4.37 1.91
C ASN A 134 -1.31 -4.42 0.96
N MET A 135 -0.50 -3.35 0.88
CA MET A 135 0.64 -3.26 -0.04
C MET A 135 1.95 -3.50 0.68
N LEU A 136 2.75 -4.45 0.17
CA LEU A 136 4.18 -4.54 0.49
C LEU A 136 4.96 -3.87 -0.65
N ALA A 137 5.81 -2.91 -0.32
CA ALA A 137 6.64 -2.21 -1.29
C ALA A 137 8.12 -2.26 -0.91
N ARG A 138 8.98 -2.39 -1.93
CA ARG A 138 10.43 -2.24 -1.81
C ARG A 138 10.92 -1.26 -2.86
N VAL A 139 11.54 -0.18 -2.40
CA VAL A 139 12.11 0.87 -3.22
C VAL A 139 13.64 0.78 -3.12
N GLN A 140 14.33 0.77 -4.25
CA GLN A 140 15.80 0.60 -4.29
C GLN A 140 16.44 1.48 -5.37
N SER A 141 17.55 2.12 -5.03
CA SER A 141 18.47 2.72 -6.01
C SER A 141 19.20 1.59 -6.74
N VAL A 142 19.15 1.60 -8.07
CA VAL A 142 19.76 0.57 -8.94
C VAL A 142 20.55 1.16 -10.11
N GLY A 143 20.67 2.48 -10.17
CA GLY A 143 21.49 3.18 -11.17
C GLY A 143 22.98 3.12 -10.85
N ASP A 144 23.78 3.61 -11.79
CA ASP A 144 25.24 3.73 -11.63
C ASP A 144 25.59 4.78 -10.56
N GLU A 145 24.77 5.83 -10.45
CA GLU A 145 24.84 6.80 -9.37
C GLU A 145 23.87 6.41 -8.23
N GLY A 146 24.43 6.05 -7.08
CA GLY A 146 23.64 5.72 -5.90
C GLY A 146 22.94 6.94 -5.31
N LEU A 147 21.62 6.88 -5.12
CA LEU A 147 20.82 7.96 -4.52
C LEU A 147 20.09 7.53 -3.24
N PRO A 148 19.81 8.46 -2.31
CA PRO A 148 18.84 8.22 -1.25
C PRO A 148 17.44 8.02 -1.83
N VAL A 149 16.75 6.95 -1.41
CA VAL A 149 15.38 6.65 -1.90
C VAL A 149 14.28 7.16 -0.97
N THR A 150 14.61 8.00 0.02
CA THR A 150 13.67 8.47 1.06
C THR A 150 12.52 9.29 0.47
N GLU A 151 12.82 10.19 -0.47
CA GLU A 151 11.82 11.09 -1.06
C GLU A 151 10.80 10.33 -1.91
N ILE A 152 11.27 9.49 -2.83
CA ILE A 152 10.39 8.68 -3.69
C ILE A 152 9.58 7.66 -2.88
N THR A 153 10.17 7.09 -1.82
CA THR A 153 9.43 6.22 -0.89
C THR A 153 8.34 6.98 -0.15
N ALA A 154 8.60 8.21 0.28
CA ALA A 154 7.58 9.04 0.93
C ALA A 154 6.44 9.45 -0.04
N GLN A 155 6.76 9.69 -1.32
CA GLN A 155 5.74 9.91 -2.35
C GLN A 155 4.87 8.65 -2.54
N LEU A 156 5.48 7.47 -2.61
CA LEU A 156 4.75 6.20 -2.73
C LEU A 156 3.89 5.90 -1.50
N ASP A 157 4.40 6.17 -0.29
CA ASP A 157 3.63 5.98 0.94
C ASP A 157 2.38 6.89 0.99
N ARG A 158 2.52 8.17 0.59
CA ARG A 158 1.36 9.06 0.43
C ARG A 158 0.42 8.57 -0.64
N PHE A 159 0.94 8.09 -1.76
CA PHE A 159 0.12 7.53 -2.84
C PHE A 159 -0.73 6.35 -2.37
N PHE A 160 -0.24 5.50 -1.46
CA PHE A 160 -1.05 4.44 -0.86
C PHE A 160 -1.97 4.93 0.27
N GLY A 161 -1.48 5.79 1.15
CA GLY A 161 -2.16 6.16 2.39
C GLY A 161 -3.17 7.31 2.28
N GLU A 162 -3.01 8.22 1.31
CA GLU A 162 -3.84 9.41 1.21
C GLU A 162 -5.06 9.18 0.30
N ARG A 163 -6.13 9.96 0.57
CA ARG A 163 -7.29 10.03 -0.33
C ARG A 163 -6.84 10.61 -1.67
N PRO A 164 -7.18 10.00 -2.81
CA PRO A 164 -6.93 10.60 -4.11
C PRO A 164 -7.53 12.01 -4.17
N ALA A 165 -6.75 12.98 -4.63
CA ALA A 165 -7.26 14.34 -4.82
C ALA A 165 -8.22 14.33 -6.02
N PRO A 166 -9.41 14.96 -5.89
CA PRO A 166 -10.31 15.10 -7.04
C PRO A 166 -9.62 15.91 -8.13
N SER A 167 -9.50 15.32 -9.31
CA SER A 167 -8.88 15.97 -10.46
C SER A 167 -9.82 17.01 -11.04
N LYS A 168 -9.31 18.23 -11.27
CA LYS A 168 -10.11 19.32 -11.87
C LYS A 168 -10.25 19.22 -13.38
N GLU A 169 -9.35 18.47 -14.02
CA GLU A 169 -9.22 18.32 -15.45
C GLU A 169 -8.97 16.84 -15.78
N GLY A 170 -9.31 16.41 -16.99
CA GLY A 170 -9.17 15.01 -17.43
C GLY A 170 -10.49 14.24 -17.51
N VAL A 171 -10.41 13.03 -18.05
CA VAL A 171 -11.54 12.08 -18.09
C VAL A 171 -11.51 11.26 -16.82
N ARG A 172 -12.59 11.34 -16.03
CA ARG A 172 -12.73 10.64 -14.75
C ARG A 172 -13.49 9.33 -14.94
N PRO A 173 -13.21 8.31 -14.11
CA PRO A 173 -14.05 7.12 -14.04
C PRO A 173 -15.47 7.47 -13.59
N GLU A 174 -16.41 6.62 -13.95
CA GLU A 174 -17.81 6.70 -13.52
C GLU A 174 -18.18 5.41 -12.79
N PHE A 175 -18.71 5.52 -11.56
CA PHE A 175 -19.23 4.35 -10.86
C PHE A 175 -20.58 3.96 -11.45
N GLU A 176 -20.66 2.74 -11.97
CA GLU A 176 -21.94 2.13 -12.29
C GLU A 176 -22.58 1.58 -11.00
N HIS A 177 -21.74 1.07 -10.11
CA HIS A 177 -22.19 0.40 -8.90
C HIS A 177 -21.15 0.44 -7.78
N PHE A 178 -21.61 0.73 -6.55
CA PHE A 178 -20.85 0.47 -5.33
C PHE A 178 -21.82 0.22 -4.18
N GLU A 179 -21.91 -1.02 -3.71
CA GLU A 179 -22.87 -1.43 -2.68
C GLU A 179 -22.28 -2.44 -1.70
N ALA A 180 -22.90 -2.52 -0.52
CA ALA A 180 -22.68 -3.60 0.43
C ALA A 180 -23.78 -4.65 0.29
N SER A 181 -23.45 -5.92 0.50
CA SER A 181 -24.43 -7.02 0.53
C SER A 181 -25.51 -6.82 1.60
N SER A 182 -25.20 -6.06 2.66
CA SER A 182 -26.14 -5.56 3.65
C SER A 182 -25.67 -4.22 4.20
N ASN A 183 -26.61 -3.31 4.48
CA ASN A 183 -26.35 -2.03 5.15
C ASN A 183 -26.32 -2.14 6.69
N THR A 184 -26.61 -3.33 7.23
CA THR A 184 -26.53 -3.65 8.66
C THR A 184 -25.88 -5.03 8.84
N THR A 185 -24.98 -5.18 9.81
CA THR A 185 -24.31 -6.45 10.11
C THR A 185 -24.00 -6.56 11.60
N ALA A 186 -23.83 -7.78 12.11
CA ALA A 186 -23.45 -7.97 13.50
C ALA A 186 -21.96 -7.62 13.74
N ILE A 187 -21.59 -7.32 14.98
CA ILE A 187 -20.17 -7.21 15.37
C ILE A 187 -19.40 -8.49 14.97
N ASN A 188 -18.25 -8.32 14.32
CA ASN A 188 -17.39 -9.36 13.75
C ASN A 188 -17.99 -10.18 12.61
N GLU A 189 -19.17 -9.83 12.10
CA GLU A 189 -19.66 -10.39 10.84
C GLU A 189 -19.05 -9.61 9.67
N ALA A 190 -18.62 -10.34 8.64
CA ALA A 190 -18.08 -9.76 7.42
C ALA A 190 -19.18 -9.62 6.37
N ILE A 191 -19.21 -8.48 5.69
CA ILE A 191 -20.09 -8.24 4.56
C ILE A 191 -19.27 -8.10 3.28
N THR A 192 -19.86 -8.48 2.15
CA THR A 192 -19.23 -8.33 0.84
C THR A 192 -19.50 -6.94 0.29
N LEU A 193 -18.48 -6.34 -0.32
CA LEU A 193 -18.57 -5.08 -1.05
C LEU A 193 -18.47 -5.37 -2.55
N SER A 194 -19.46 -4.91 -3.30
CA SER A 194 -19.47 -5.00 -4.76
C SER A 194 -19.13 -3.64 -5.35
N VAL A 195 -18.22 -3.59 -6.32
CA VAL A 195 -17.76 -2.35 -6.95
C VAL A 195 -17.58 -2.54 -8.44
N GLU A 196 -18.18 -1.64 -9.21
CA GLU A 196 -18.04 -1.57 -10.66
C GLU A 196 -17.96 -0.10 -11.08
N ALA A 197 -16.87 0.24 -11.74
CA ALA A 197 -16.68 1.53 -12.37
C ALA A 197 -16.15 1.34 -13.79
N ILE A 198 -16.45 2.31 -14.64
CA ILE A 198 -15.99 2.34 -16.02
C ILE A 198 -15.13 3.56 -16.24
N ASP A 199 -14.08 3.41 -17.03
CA ASP A 199 -13.41 4.54 -17.65
C ASP A 199 -14.17 4.85 -18.96
N PRO A 200 -14.65 6.09 -19.19
CA PRO A 200 -15.26 6.46 -20.47
C PRO A 200 -14.37 6.20 -21.69
N LEU A 201 -13.04 6.15 -21.51
CA LEU A 201 -12.06 5.79 -22.54
C LEU A 201 -11.72 4.29 -22.59
N LYS A 202 -12.35 3.47 -21.74
CA LYS A 202 -12.17 2.00 -21.65
C LYS A 202 -10.73 1.56 -21.36
N ARG A 203 -10.03 2.34 -20.54
CA ARG A 203 -8.71 1.98 -19.99
C ARG A 203 -8.91 1.16 -18.72
N ASP A 204 -7.82 0.56 -18.26
CA ASP A 204 -7.81 -0.18 -17.00
C ASP A 204 -7.99 0.77 -15.80
N LEU A 205 -8.67 0.26 -14.78
CA LEU A 205 -8.90 0.95 -13.52
C LEU A 205 -8.34 0.14 -12.37
N TRP A 206 -7.77 0.84 -11.40
CA TRP A 206 -7.47 0.29 -10.09
C TRP A 206 -8.32 1.01 -9.03
N TYR A 207 -8.43 0.39 -7.86
CA TYR A 207 -9.33 0.86 -6.83
C TYR A 207 -8.60 1.10 -5.51
N LYS A 208 -9.04 2.12 -4.79
CA LYS A 208 -8.67 2.35 -3.39
C LYS A 208 -9.92 2.48 -2.54
N PHE A 209 -10.02 1.70 -1.48
CA PHE A 209 -11.10 1.72 -0.52
C PHE A 209 -10.59 2.32 0.78
N ILE A 210 -11.34 3.25 1.35
CA ILE A 210 -11.02 3.88 2.62
C ILE A 210 -12.26 3.83 3.50
N ALA A 211 -12.16 3.12 4.62
CA ALA A 211 -13.20 3.05 5.63
C ALA A 211 -12.93 4.04 6.78
N SER A 212 -13.98 4.54 7.40
CA SER A 212 -13.91 5.37 8.61
C SER A 212 -13.58 4.55 9.88
N GLY A 213 -13.62 3.22 9.78
CA GLY A 213 -13.33 2.25 10.83
C GLY A 213 -13.30 0.83 10.27
N GLY A 214 -13.29 -0.19 11.12
CA GLY A 214 -13.26 -1.60 10.69
C GLY A 214 -11.98 -2.02 9.95
N GLU A 215 -12.01 -3.18 9.31
CA GLU A 215 -10.93 -3.73 8.48
C GLU A 215 -11.47 -4.09 7.09
N LEU A 216 -10.62 -3.93 6.07
CA LEU A 216 -10.89 -4.31 4.68
C LEU A 216 -9.96 -5.44 4.25
N ALA A 217 -10.50 -6.43 3.55
CA ALA A 217 -9.75 -7.58 3.04
C ALA A 217 -10.39 -8.16 1.79
N VAL A 218 -9.64 -8.96 1.02
CA VAL A 218 -10.15 -9.80 -0.04
C VAL A 218 -10.08 -11.25 0.40
N GLU A 219 -11.22 -11.94 0.33
CA GLU A 219 -11.36 -13.37 0.61
C GLU A 219 -12.18 -13.99 -0.51
N ASP A 220 -11.71 -15.10 -1.09
CA ASP A 220 -12.37 -15.78 -2.22
C ASP A 220 -12.71 -14.82 -3.38
N GLU A 221 -11.75 -13.95 -3.73
CA GLU A 221 -11.89 -12.90 -4.77
C GLU A 221 -12.93 -11.81 -4.48
N GLN A 222 -13.49 -11.78 -3.26
CA GLN A 222 -14.48 -10.79 -2.85
C GLN A 222 -13.88 -9.80 -1.85
N LEU A 223 -14.06 -8.50 -2.13
CA LEU A 223 -13.77 -7.46 -1.15
C LEU A 223 -14.76 -7.54 0.01
N ARG A 224 -14.26 -7.53 1.24
CA ARG A 224 -15.04 -7.65 2.47
C ARG A 224 -14.72 -6.52 3.43
N PHE A 225 -15.73 -6.15 4.20
CA PHE A 225 -15.63 -5.25 5.34
C PHE A 225 -16.07 -5.97 6.61
N GLN A 226 -15.33 -5.77 7.70
CA GLN A 226 -15.65 -6.31 9.02
C GLN A 226 -15.31 -5.28 10.10
N SER A 227 -16.09 -5.21 11.17
CA SER A 227 -15.78 -4.38 12.33
C SER A 227 -15.97 -5.15 13.63
N ASN A 228 -15.08 -4.91 14.60
CA ASN A 228 -15.21 -5.40 15.97
C ASN A 228 -15.85 -4.37 16.92
N LYS A 229 -16.36 -3.27 16.38
CA LYS A 229 -17.04 -2.20 17.12
C LYS A 229 -18.39 -1.92 16.49
N GLU A 230 -19.39 -1.75 17.35
CA GLU A 230 -20.69 -1.20 16.99
C GLU A 230 -20.52 0.22 16.43
N GLY A 231 -21.38 0.60 15.49
CA GLY A 231 -21.47 1.96 14.99
C GLY A 231 -21.76 2.08 13.50
N LYS A 232 -21.79 3.32 13.04
CA LYS A 232 -21.99 3.68 11.64
C LYS A 232 -20.64 3.91 10.98
N PHE A 233 -20.33 3.13 9.95
CA PHE A 233 -19.08 3.22 9.19
C PHE A 233 -19.35 3.67 7.76
N GLU A 234 -18.71 4.76 7.36
CA GLU A 234 -18.60 5.16 5.96
C GLU A 234 -17.44 4.41 5.30
N ILE A 235 -17.67 3.92 4.09
CA ILE A 235 -16.66 3.29 3.23
C ILE A 235 -16.70 4.01 1.89
N THR A 236 -15.58 4.60 1.49
CA THR A 236 -15.43 5.27 0.20
C THR A 236 -14.56 4.44 -0.72
N ALA A 237 -15.08 4.06 -1.88
CA ALA A 237 -14.32 3.52 -3.00
C ALA A 237 -13.87 4.66 -3.90
N TYR A 238 -12.62 4.61 -4.36
CA TYR A 238 -12.09 5.46 -5.41
C TYR A 238 -11.72 4.60 -6.60
N ALA A 239 -12.27 4.89 -7.77
CA ALA A 239 -11.83 4.33 -9.04
C ALA A 239 -10.80 5.28 -9.66
N ILE A 240 -9.67 4.76 -10.13
CA ILE A 240 -8.50 5.56 -10.50
C ILE A 240 -7.95 5.10 -11.86
N THR A 241 -7.77 6.05 -12.78
CA THR A 241 -7.23 5.81 -14.13
C THR A 241 -5.70 5.74 -14.12
N GLU A 242 -5.13 5.37 -15.27
CA GLU A 242 -3.68 5.38 -15.51
C GLU A 242 -3.05 6.77 -15.32
N GLU A 243 -3.76 7.86 -15.66
CA GLU A 243 -3.23 9.22 -15.45
C GLU A 243 -3.42 9.73 -14.02
N GLY A 244 -3.93 8.88 -13.12
CA GLY A 244 -4.21 9.24 -11.73
C GLY A 244 -5.48 10.06 -11.54
N PHE A 245 -6.36 10.13 -12.55
CA PHE A 245 -7.67 10.75 -12.38
C PHE A 245 -8.57 9.83 -11.55
N ALA A 246 -9.21 10.40 -10.53
CA ALA A 246 -10.00 9.64 -9.57
C ALA A 246 -11.42 10.19 -9.43
N GLU A 247 -12.36 9.28 -9.23
CA GLU A 247 -13.73 9.56 -8.78
C GLU A 247 -14.00 8.73 -7.53
N GLY A 248 -14.85 9.23 -6.62
CA GLY A 248 -15.16 8.56 -5.35
C GLY A 248 -16.65 8.30 -5.16
N SER A 249 -17.01 7.12 -4.67
CA SER A 249 -18.37 6.75 -4.25
C SER A 249 -18.35 6.27 -2.80
N THR A 250 -19.34 6.65 -2.00
CA THR A 250 -19.40 6.32 -0.57
C THR A 250 -20.68 5.59 -0.21
N ILE A 251 -20.54 4.50 0.54
CA ILE A 251 -21.64 3.77 1.17
C ILE A 251 -21.53 3.86 2.69
N THR A 252 -22.60 3.43 3.37
CA THR A 252 -22.68 3.37 4.83
C THR A 252 -23.08 1.98 5.27
N VAL A 253 -22.38 1.46 6.27
CA VAL A 253 -22.67 0.17 6.93
C VAL A 253 -22.89 0.43 8.41
N ASN A 254 -23.98 -0.09 8.97
CA ASN A 254 -24.24 -0.07 10.41
C ASN A 254 -23.84 -1.41 11.02
N VAL A 255 -23.10 -1.38 12.12
CA VAL A 255 -22.69 -2.57 12.85
C VAL A 255 -23.39 -2.56 14.20
N GLU A 256 -24.13 -3.63 14.50
CA GLU A 256 -25.02 -3.77 15.67
C GLU A 256 -24.66 -5.02 16.52
#